data_AF-B4RME0-F1
#
_entry.id   AF-B4RME0-F1
#
_cell.length_a   1.000
_cell.length_b   1.000
_cell.length_c   1.000
_cell.angle_alpha   90.00
_cell.angle_beta   90.00
_cell.angle_gamma   90.00
#
_symmetry.space_group_name_H-M   'P 1'
#
loop_
_entity.id
_entity.type
_entity.pdbx_description
1 polymer ?
#
loop_
_entity_poly.entity_id
_entity_poly.type
_entity_poly.pdbx_seq_one_letter_code
_entity_poly.pdbx_strand_id
1 'polypeptide(L)' 'MEGLERTGHMVEYQCRSGYCGSCRVKILEGSVTYREPPLAFLGRDEILPCCCCVEGDVRLDCGLAGEDEGLSDSLLK' A
#
# COMPACT_ATOMS: atom_id res chain seq x y z
N MET A 1 -5.64 2.91 -5.77
CA MET A 1 -6.07 2.08 -4.63
C MET A 1 -7.09 1.03 -5.07
N GLU A 2 -8.07 1.40 -5.91
CA GLU A 2 -9.09 0.49 -6.45
C GLU A 2 -8.53 -0.85 -6.96
N GLY A 3 -7.35 -0.85 -7.59
CA GLY A 3 -6.69 -2.08 -8.05
C GLY A 3 -6.37 -3.08 -6.93
N LEU A 4 -5.95 -2.61 -5.75
CA LEU A 4 -5.65 -3.44 -4.58
C LEU A 4 -6.94 -3.93 -3.90
N GLU A 5 -7.93 -3.06 -3.78
CA GLU A 5 -9.24 -3.41 -3.21
C GLU A 5 -9.94 -4.48 -4.06
N ARG A 6 -9.92 -4.33 -5.39
CA ARG A 6 -10.55 -5.28 -6.32
C ARG A 6 -9.89 -6.66 -6.34
N THR A 7 -8.60 -6.75 -6.03
CA THR A 7 -7.86 -8.02 -5.98
C THR A 7 -7.81 -8.60 -4.57
N GLY A 8 -8.52 -7.99 -3.61
CA GLY A 8 -8.62 -8.49 -2.24
C GLY A 8 -7.36 -8.29 -1.41
N HIS A 9 -6.56 -7.25 -1.66
CA HIS A 9 -5.44 -6.91 -0.79
C HIS A 9 -5.92 -6.01 0.35
N MET A 10 -5.44 -6.26 1.57
CA MET A 10 -5.66 -5.34 2.68
C MET A 10 -4.64 -4.22 2.64
N VAL A 11 -5.15 -2.99 2.61
CA VAL A 11 -4.35 -1.78 2.73
C VAL A 11 -5.07 -0.88 3.70
N GLU A 12 -4.38 -0.46 4.76
CA GLU A 12 -4.89 0.52 5.70
C GLU A 12 -5.22 1.83 4.97
N TYR A 13 -6.29 2.55 5.32
CA TYR A 13 -6.57 3.84 4.70
C TYR A 13 -7.38 4.73 5.62
N GLN A 14 -7.21 6.04 5.48
CA GLN A 14 -8.01 7.04 6.19
C GLN A 14 -8.40 8.20 5.25
N CYS A 15 -7.44 9.05 4.87
CA CYS A 15 -7.76 10.30 4.15
C CYS A 15 -8.06 10.15 2.65
N ARG A 16 -7.60 9.07 2.00
CA ARG A 16 -7.62 8.84 0.54
C ARG A 16 -7.07 9.99 -0.33
N SER A 17 -6.30 10.91 0.24
CA SER A 17 -5.81 12.13 -0.43
C SER A 17 -4.30 12.38 -0.31
N GLY A 18 -3.54 11.40 0.19
CA GLY A 18 -2.08 11.55 0.38
C GLY A 18 -1.66 12.40 1.59
N TYR A 19 -2.61 12.77 2.46
CA TYR A 19 -2.35 13.58 3.65
C TYR A 19 -1.79 12.80 4.85
N CYS A 20 -2.43 11.67 5.20
CA CYS A 20 -2.15 10.96 6.46
C CYS A 20 -1.10 9.83 6.35
N GLY A 21 -0.83 9.32 5.15
CA GLY A 21 0.09 8.21 4.93
C GLY A 21 -0.40 6.82 5.40
N SER A 22 -1.63 6.67 5.89
CA SER A 22 -2.14 5.36 6.37
C SER A 22 -2.12 4.26 5.33
N CYS A 23 -2.23 4.59 4.04
CA CYS A 23 -2.21 3.61 2.95
C CYS A 23 -0.86 3.22 2.43
N ARG A 24 0.20 3.62 3.11
CA ARG A 24 1.56 3.32 2.73
C ARG A 24 1.78 1.82 2.56
N VAL A 25 2.38 1.47 1.43
CA VAL A 25 2.85 0.11 1.11
C VAL A 25 4.25 0.20 0.52
N LYS A 26 5.03 -0.87 0.62
CA LYS A 26 6.33 -0.91 -0.04
C LYS A 26 6.19 -1.37 -1.49
N ILE A 27 6.95 -0.73 -2.37
CA ILE A 27 7.13 -1.16 -3.76
C ILE A 27 8.42 -1.97 -3.87
N LEU A 28 8.27 -3.20 -4.34
CA LEU A 28 9.38 -4.14 -4.56
C LEU A 28 9.97 -3.99 -5.95
N GLU A 29 9.11 -3.82 -6.96
CA GLU A 29 9.50 -3.64 -8.36
C GLU A 29 8.51 -2.70 -9.08
N GLY A 30 8.99 -2.01 -10.12
CA GLY A 30 8.22 -1.05 -10.91
C GLY A 30 8.33 0.38 -10.38
N SER A 31 7.48 1.28 -10.88
CA SER A 31 7.47 2.69 -10.48
C SER A 31 6.07 3.28 -10.50
N VAL A 32 5.90 4.35 -9.73
CA VAL A 32 4.69 5.15 -9.70
C VAL A 32 5.04 6.63 -9.82
N THR A 33 4.09 7.42 -10.31
CA THR A 33 4.15 8.88 -10.30
C THR A 33 3.05 9.44 -9.41
N TYR A 34 3.13 10.75 -9.15
CA TYR A 34 2.11 11.50 -8.45
C TYR A 34 1.80 12.74 -9.27
N ARG A 35 0.51 12.98 -9.57
CA ARG A 35 0.08 14.24 -10.20
C ARG A 35 0.39 15.43 -9.32
N GLU A 36 0.13 15.27 -8.02
CA GLU A 36 0.48 16.19 -6.96
C GLU A 36 1.25 15.42 -5.88
N PRO A 37 2.43 15.89 -5.44
CA PRO A 37 3.20 15.21 -4.41
C PRO A 37 2.39 15.05 -3.11
N PRO A 38 2.43 13.88 -2.45
CA PRO A 38 1.75 13.69 -1.18
C PRO A 38 2.39 14.51 -0.07
N LEU A 39 1.59 14.88 0.93
CA LEU A 39 2.08 15.61 2.11
C LEU A 39 2.68 14.65 3.15
N ALA A 40 2.29 13.38 3.14
CA ALA A 40 2.91 12.38 3.99
C ALA A 40 4.33 12.07 3.51
N PHE A 41 5.28 12.01 4.44
CA PHE A 41 6.65 11.61 4.15
C PHE A 41 6.71 10.14 3.73
N LEU A 42 7.49 9.84 2.69
CA LEU A 42 7.70 8.49 2.16
C LEU A 42 9.17 8.10 2.20
N GLY A 43 9.41 6.84 2.58
CA GLY A 43 10.68 6.17 2.37
C GLY A 43 10.97 5.95 0.87
N ARG A 44 12.21 5.53 0.58
CA ARG A 44 12.68 5.32 -0.81
C ARG A 44 11.87 4.26 -1.56
N ASP A 45 11.40 3.25 -0.84
CA ASP A 45 10.66 2.10 -1.32
C ASP A 45 9.18 2.17 -0.92
N GLU A 46 8.66 3.33 -0.52
CA GLU A 46 7.28 3.49 -0.06
C GLU A 46 6.44 4.31 -1.04
N ILE A 47 5.19 3.89 -1.22
CA ILE A 47 4.22 4.60 -2.06
C ILE A 47 2.89 4.79 -1.33
N LEU A 48 2.06 5.73 -1.80
CA LEU A 48 0.68 5.90 -1.36
C LEU A 48 -0.30 5.49 -2.48
N PRO A 49 -0.89 4.28 -2.43
CA PRO A 49 -1.84 3.78 -3.40
C PRO A 49 -3.08 4.66 -3.57
N CYS A 50 -3.44 5.49 -2.59
CA CYS A 50 -4.61 6.36 -2.71
C CYS A 50 -4.43 7.50 -3.72
N CYS A 51 -3.20 7.92 -4.02
CA CYS A 51 -2.93 9.09 -4.86
C CYS A 51 -1.80 8.90 -5.88
N CYS A 52 -1.19 7.72 -5.96
CA CYS A 52 -0.21 7.41 -7.00
C CYS A 52 -0.87 6.99 -8.32
N CYS A 53 -0.16 7.21 -9.43
CA CYS A 53 -0.45 6.64 -10.74
C CYS A 53 0.63 5.59 -11.06
N VAL A 54 0.21 4.39 -11.49
CA VAL A 54 1.15 3.34 -11.91
C VAL A 54 1.66 3.63 -13.32
N GLU A 55 2.97 3.46 -13.54
CA GLU A 55 3.60 3.65 -14.87
C GLU A 55 3.69 2.34 -15.66
N GLY A 56 3.25 1.22 -15.08
CA GLY A 56 3.30 -0.12 -15.66
C GLY A 56 3.05 -1.19 -14.60
N ASP A 57 3.60 -2.38 -14.84
CA ASP A 57 3.54 -3.47 -13.87
C ASP A 57 4.33 -3.12 -12.62
N VAL A 58 3.72 -3.36 -11.46
CA VAL A 58 4.30 -3.10 -10.14
C VAL A 58 4.15 -4.33 -9.26
N ARG A 59 5.12 -4.53 -8.37
CA ARG A 59 5.05 -5.53 -7.30
C ARG A 59 5.10 -4.83 -5.96
N LEU A 60 4.14 -5.15 -5.11
CA LEU A 60 3.94 -4.49 -3.82
C LEU A 60 4.05 -5.52 -2.69
N ASP A 61 4.60 -5.10 -1.57
CA ASP A 61 4.60 -5.85 -0.32
C ASP A 61 3.32 -5.53 0.46
N CYS A 62 2.27 -6.32 0.24
CA CYS A 62 0.98 -6.19 0.92
C CYS A 62 0.27 -7.55 1.02
N GLY A 63 -0.47 -7.75 2.12
CA GLY A 63 -1.19 -9.01 2.39
C GLY A 63 -2.56 -9.08 1.71
N LEU A 64 -3.11 -10.30 1.61
CA LEU A 64 -4.48 -10.54 1.15
C LEU A 64 -5.49 -10.46 2.31
N ALA A 65 -6.67 -9.92 2.01
CA ALA A 65 -7.83 -9.93 2.88
C ALA A 65 -8.26 -11.37 3.11
N GLY A 66 -8.03 -11.87 4.32
CA GLY A 66 -8.32 -13.25 4.72
C GLY A 66 -7.11 -14.05 5.23
N GLU A 67 -5.90 -13.47 5.30
CA GLU A 67 -4.70 -14.14 5.81
C GLU A 67 -4.31 -13.77 7.25
N ASP A 68 -5.20 -13.16 8.04
CA ASP A 68 -4.98 -12.86 9.46
C ASP A 68 -6.04 -13.50 10.38
N GLU A 69 -6.07 -14.84 10.38
CA GLU A 69 -6.61 -15.68 11.46
C GLU A 69 -5.60 -16.82 11.73
N GLY A 70 -4.30 -16.52 11.78
CA GLY A 70 -3.30 -17.58 11.98
C GLY A 70 -1.83 -17.21 12.22
N LEU A 71 -1.38 -15.98 11.95
CA LEU A 71 0.04 -15.63 12.16
C LEU A 71 0.33 -14.85 13.45
N SER A 72 -0.69 -14.45 14.20
CA SER A 72 -0.52 -13.83 15.53
C SER A 72 -0.30 -14.84 16.67
N ASP A 73 -0.55 -16.15 16.44
CA ASP A 73 -0.43 -17.19 17.50
C ASP A 73 0.88 -18.00 17.44
N SER A 74 1.72 -17.80 16.41
CA SER A 74 2.98 -18.54 16.24
C SER A 74 4.22 -17.84 16.83
N LEU A 75 4.05 -16.67 17.45
CA LEU A 75 5.12 -15.91 18.11
C LEU A 75 5.02 -15.89 19.65
N LEU A 76 4.14 -16.71 20.24
CA LEU A 76 3.99 -16.89 21.69
C LEU A 76 4.42 -18.29 22.19
N LYS A 77 5.43 -18.91 21.57
CA LYS A 77 6.14 -20.06 22.15
C LYS A 77 7.62 -19.78 22.28
#